data_AF-A0A165PTL3-F1
#
_entry.id   AF-A0A165PTL3-F1
#
_cell.length_a   1.000
_cell.length_b   1.000
_cell.length_c   1.000
_cell.angle_alpha   90.00
_cell.angle_beta   90.00
_cell.angle_gamma   90.00
#
_symmetry.space_group_name_H-M   'P 1'
#
loop_
_entity.id
_entity.type
_entity.pdbx_description
1 polymer ?
#
loop_
_entity_poly.entity_id
_entity_poly.type
_entity_poly.pdbx_seq_one_letter_code
_entity_poly.pdbx_strand_id
1 'polypeptide(L)'
;MKTLVREILGSEQPTLWRQLACWRNVAELAVAGSIVSEITGRTSELAEQDAELVNQVLLSFSATSATVQSRRRGAEEKIVDAPMSTLVPMLDVLKWGSHDTILRPPASSAAIQEAEKRLGIELPEDYKQFLLISNGIEFMPSINAPGFKPVEELKWQDAEELGLDGFHVDLGCKTDPAEYERLPKMGRVLVISDDSEEQLWYVELDTVVEAIRVLKTEGRSDDVVGEPGLRVVFWANYLPDLEWLKSFRGYMEGLARKAGEVSAT
;
A
#
# COMPACT_ATOMS: atom_id res chain seq x y z
N MET A 1 33.29 -0.70 -39.11
CA MET A 1 33.30 -0.35 -37.67
C MET A 1 32.99 1.14 -37.45
N LYS A 2 33.77 2.09 -38.01
CA LYS A 2 33.48 3.54 -37.89
C LYS A 2 32.06 3.96 -38.33
N THR A 3 31.52 3.39 -39.43
CA THR A 3 30.16 3.70 -39.92
C THR A 3 29.06 3.18 -39.00
N LEU A 4 29.17 1.93 -38.55
CA LEU A 4 28.21 1.30 -37.64
C LEU A 4 28.18 2.01 -36.27
N VAL A 5 29.35 2.39 -35.77
CA VAL A 5 29.47 3.18 -34.53
C VAL A 5 28.82 4.56 -34.72
N ARG A 6 29.01 5.22 -35.87
CA ARG A 6 28.39 6.53 -36.13
C ARG A 6 26.85 6.47 -36.24
N GLU A 7 26.29 5.41 -36.84
CA GLU A 7 24.84 5.18 -36.91
C GLU A 7 24.22 4.87 -35.53
N ILE A 8 24.90 4.03 -34.75
CA ILE A 8 24.47 3.66 -33.40
C ILE A 8 24.50 4.88 -32.45
N LEU A 9 25.53 5.72 -32.55
CA LEU A 9 25.68 6.90 -31.69
C LEU A 9 24.87 8.12 -32.19
N GLY A 10 24.28 8.06 -33.39
CA GLY A 10 23.29 9.03 -33.87
C GLY A 10 21.86 8.70 -33.41
N SER A 11 21.66 7.58 -32.72
CA SER A 11 20.35 7.20 -32.19
C SER A 11 20.06 7.95 -30.88
N GLU A 12 18.90 8.59 -30.81
CA GLU A 12 18.39 9.22 -29.58
C GLU A 12 17.88 8.20 -28.54
N GLN A 13 18.00 6.89 -28.80
CA GLN A 13 17.48 5.85 -27.91
C GLN A 13 18.44 5.60 -26.73
N PRO A 14 18.09 6.00 -25.49
CA PRO A 14 19.00 5.90 -24.33
C PRO A 14 19.32 4.45 -23.94
N THR A 15 18.47 3.51 -24.34
CA THR A 15 18.62 2.07 -24.13
C THR A 15 19.78 1.47 -24.93
N LEU A 16 20.04 1.96 -26.14
CA LEU A 16 21.15 1.52 -26.99
C LEU A 16 22.49 1.95 -26.40
N TRP A 17 22.57 3.17 -25.89
CA TRP A 17 23.73 3.71 -25.18
C TRP A 17 24.06 2.92 -23.91
N ARG A 18 23.04 2.57 -23.13
CA ARG A 18 23.20 1.71 -21.95
C ARG A 18 23.79 0.35 -22.31
N GLN A 19 23.34 -0.27 -23.41
CA GLN A 19 23.84 -1.56 -23.87
C GLN A 19 25.29 -1.49 -24.34
N LEU A 20 25.69 -0.42 -25.04
CA LEU A 20 27.07 -0.20 -25.47
C LEU A 20 28.02 0.07 -24.30
N ALA A 21 27.57 0.81 -23.29
CA ALA A 21 28.36 1.10 -22.08
C ALA A 21 28.71 -0.17 -21.28
N CYS A 22 27.93 -1.24 -21.44
CA CYS A 22 28.25 -2.55 -20.85
C CYS A 22 29.42 -3.27 -21.56
N TRP A 23 29.88 -2.78 -22.72
CA TRP A 23 30.93 -3.40 -23.54
C TRP A 23 32.22 -2.60 -23.42
N ARG A 24 33.02 -2.92 -22.40
CA ARG A 24 34.21 -2.18 -21.96
C ARG A 24 35.17 -1.77 -23.10
N ASN A 25 35.45 -2.69 -24.02
CA ASN A 25 36.35 -2.44 -25.17
C ASN A 25 35.78 -1.42 -26.17
N VAL A 26 34.46 -1.35 -26.32
CA VAL A 26 33.78 -0.39 -27.21
C VAL A 26 33.73 0.99 -26.58
N ALA A 27 33.53 1.06 -25.26
CA ALA A 27 33.60 2.30 -24.51
C ALA A 27 35.00 2.93 -24.56
N GLU A 28 36.05 2.13 -24.37
CA GLU A 28 37.45 2.59 -24.46
C GLU A 28 37.80 3.10 -25.87
N LEU A 29 37.36 2.41 -26.92
CA LEU A 29 37.56 2.85 -28.31
C LEU A 29 36.79 4.14 -28.64
N ALA A 30 35.60 4.34 -28.06
CA ALA A 30 34.82 5.55 -28.26
C ALA A 30 35.47 6.77 -27.59
N VAL A 31 36.04 6.59 -26.39
CA VAL A 31 36.73 7.64 -25.62
C VAL A 31 38.10 7.96 -26.22
N ALA A 32 38.93 6.96 -26.54
CA ALA A 32 40.29 7.15 -27.06
C ALA A 32 40.33 7.55 -28.55
N GLY A 33 39.28 7.22 -29.31
CA GLY A 33 39.24 7.37 -30.77
C GLY A 33 38.65 8.69 -31.29
N SER A 34 38.55 9.74 -30.46
CA SER A 34 37.91 11.05 -30.75
C SER A 34 36.42 11.01 -31.14
N ILE A 35 35.76 9.86 -31.02
CA ILE A 35 34.36 9.66 -31.41
C ILE A 35 33.42 10.42 -30.46
N VAL A 36 33.70 10.37 -29.15
CA VAL A 36 32.93 11.13 -28.15
C VAL A 36 32.97 12.64 -28.42
N SER A 37 34.13 13.19 -28.83
CA SER A 37 34.24 14.62 -29.12
C SER A 37 33.58 15.05 -30.42
N GLU A 38 33.60 14.19 -31.45
CA GLU A 38 32.87 14.44 -32.70
C GLU A 38 31.35 14.54 -32.49
N ILE A 39 30.80 13.76 -31.55
CA ILE A 39 29.34 13.64 -31.35
C ILE A 39 28.81 14.59 -30.29
N THR A 40 29.47 14.66 -29.15
CA THR A 40 28.99 15.47 -28.01
C THR A 40 29.53 16.90 -28.05
N GLY A 41 30.52 17.18 -28.91
CA GLY A 41 31.28 18.43 -28.91
C GLY A 41 32.17 18.60 -27.67
N ARG A 42 32.30 17.59 -26.80
CA ARG A 42 33.10 17.62 -25.57
C ARG A 42 34.38 16.80 -25.72
N THR A 43 35.49 17.27 -25.18
CA THR A 43 36.75 16.51 -25.21
C THR A 43 36.65 15.28 -24.29
N SER A 44 37.56 14.31 -24.48
CA SER A 44 37.69 13.14 -23.60
C SER A 44 37.83 13.54 -22.13
N GLU A 45 38.58 14.60 -21.85
CA GLU A 45 38.80 15.10 -20.48
C GLU A 45 37.52 15.67 -19.86
N LEU A 46 36.71 16.37 -20.65
CA LEU A 46 35.41 16.89 -20.17
C LEU A 46 34.42 15.75 -19.90
N ALA A 47 34.38 14.73 -20.78
CA ALA A 47 33.52 13.56 -20.58
C ALA A 47 33.92 12.75 -19.34
N GLU A 48 35.22 12.63 -19.05
CA GLU A 48 35.71 12.02 -17.81
C GLU A 48 35.34 12.84 -16.57
N GLN A 49 35.44 14.17 -16.64
CA GLN A 49 34.99 15.07 -15.57
C GLN A 49 33.48 14.96 -15.30
N ASP A 50 32.66 14.89 -16.36
CA ASP A 50 31.21 14.71 -16.24
C ASP A 50 30.88 13.33 -15.61
N ALA A 51 31.58 12.27 -16.05
CA ALA A 51 31.39 10.93 -15.51
C ALA A 51 31.79 10.86 -14.03
N GLU A 52 32.88 11.51 -13.65
CA GLU A 52 33.32 11.62 -12.25
C GLU A 52 32.30 12.41 -11.42
N LEU A 53 31.76 13.52 -11.95
CA LEU A 53 30.71 14.28 -11.28
C LEU A 53 29.43 13.47 -11.09
N VAL A 54 29.00 12.73 -12.12
CA VAL A 54 27.85 11.80 -12.01
C VAL A 54 28.13 10.70 -11.00
N ASN A 55 29.34 10.11 -10.99
CA ASN A 55 29.73 9.12 -10.00
C ASN A 55 29.70 9.69 -8.58
N GLN A 56 30.22 10.91 -8.36
CA GLN A 56 30.16 11.59 -7.07
C GLN A 56 28.71 11.88 -6.64
N VAL A 57 27.84 12.28 -7.57
CA VAL A 57 26.40 12.46 -7.30
C VAL A 57 25.73 11.13 -6.97
N LEU A 58 26.03 10.04 -7.68
CA LEU A 58 25.47 8.71 -7.40
C LEU A 58 25.97 8.13 -6.07
N LEU A 59 27.26 8.31 -5.77
CA LEU A 59 27.86 7.87 -4.52
C LEU A 59 27.31 8.67 -3.32
N SER A 60 27.19 10.00 -3.46
CA SER A 60 26.53 10.83 -2.45
C SER A 60 25.04 10.50 -2.31
N PHE A 61 24.36 10.10 -3.40
CA PHE A 61 22.99 9.60 -3.34
C PHE A 61 22.91 8.29 -2.55
N SER A 62 23.87 7.37 -2.68
CA SER A 62 23.88 6.12 -1.90
C SER A 62 24.01 6.36 -0.38
N ALA A 63 24.89 7.30 0.03
CA ALA A 63 25.06 7.67 1.44
C ALA A 63 23.85 8.42 2.00
N THR A 64 23.27 9.31 1.19
CA THR A 64 22.03 10.03 1.52
C THR A 64 20.85 9.06 1.60
N SER A 65 20.75 8.12 0.66
CA SER A 65 19.74 7.07 0.61
C SER A 65 19.85 6.13 1.79
N ALA A 66 21.05 5.70 2.20
CA ALA A 66 21.23 4.88 3.38
C ALA A 66 20.80 5.60 4.67
N THR A 67 21.11 6.90 4.77
CA THR A 67 20.68 7.74 5.90
C THR A 67 19.16 7.94 5.91
N VAL A 68 18.55 8.19 4.74
CA VAL A 68 17.10 8.30 4.57
C VAL A 68 16.41 6.97 4.90
N GLN A 69 16.94 5.84 4.43
CA GLN A 69 16.41 4.51 4.73
C GLN A 69 16.52 4.18 6.22
N SER A 70 17.64 4.50 6.87
CA SER A 70 17.81 4.29 8.31
C SER A 70 16.82 5.15 9.12
N ARG A 71 16.63 6.42 8.73
CA ARG A 71 15.61 7.28 9.34
C ARG A 71 14.19 6.75 9.11
N ARG A 72 13.88 6.29 7.90
CA ARG A 72 12.59 5.66 7.58
C ARG A 72 12.36 4.42 8.43
N ARG A 73 13.31 3.49 8.49
CA ARG A 73 13.20 2.27 9.31
C ARG A 73 13.02 2.61 10.80
N GLY A 74 13.78 3.56 11.34
CA GLY A 74 13.62 3.99 12.73
C GLY A 74 12.29 4.71 13.02
N ALA A 75 11.69 5.37 12.01
CA ALA A 75 10.35 5.92 12.12
C ALA A 75 9.27 4.83 12.01
N GLU A 76 9.48 3.85 11.14
CA GLU A 76 8.60 2.68 10.97
C GLU A 76 8.54 1.83 12.23
N GLU A 77 9.68 1.54 12.86
CA GLU A 77 9.74 0.79 14.13
C GLU A 77 8.94 1.49 15.25
N LYS A 78 8.99 2.82 15.31
CA LYS A 78 8.20 3.59 16.28
C LYS A 78 6.69 3.50 16.04
N ILE A 79 6.26 3.29 14.80
CA ILE A 79 4.84 3.18 14.44
C ILE A 79 4.30 1.80 14.81
N VAL A 80 5.05 0.73 14.53
CA VAL A 80 4.60 -0.65 14.78
C VAL A 80 4.30 -0.89 16.27
N ASP A 81 5.10 -0.31 17.17
CA ASP A 81 4.92 -0.45 18.61
C ASP A 81 4.05 0.65 19.24
N ALA A 82 3.61 1.63 18.46
CA ALA A 82 2.78 2.72 18.98
C ALA A 82 1.37 2.22 19.33
N PRO A 83 0.78 2.68 20.46
CA PRO A 83 -0.60 2.38 20.78
C PRO A 83 -1.54 3.11 19.80
N MET A 84 -2.77 2.60 19.64
CA MET A 84 -3.78 3.22 18.77
C MET A 84 -4.02 4.70 19.13
N SER A 85 -3.95 5.04 20.43
CA SER A 85 -4.08 6.42 20.95
C SER A 85 -2.98 7.37 20.47
N THR A 86 -1.89 6.85 19.93
CA THR A 86 -0.82 7.62 19.28
C THR A 86 -0.99 7.61 17.76
N LEU A 87 -1.35 6.47 17.16
CA LEU A 87 -1.50 6.32 15.72
C LEU A 87 -2.62 7.20 15.15
N VAL A 88 -3.80 7.21 15.80
CA VAL A 88 -4.97 7.90 15.27
C VAL A 88 -4.77 9.43 15.23
N PRO A 89 -4.25 10.10 16.28
CA PRO A 89 -3.95 11.52 16.19
C PRO A 89 -2.92 11.90 15.13
N MET A 90 -1.99 11.01 14.76
CA MET A 90 -1.03 11.28 13.69
C MET A 90 -1.71 11.50 12.34
N LEU A 91 -2.90 10.95 12.14
CA LEU A 91 -3.63 11.09 10.87
C LEU A 91 -4.14 12.51 10.66
N ASP A 92 -4.24 13.35 11.69
CA ASP A 92 -4.81 14.69 11.55
C ASP A 92 -4.04 15.60 10.58
N VAL A 93 -2.77 15.30 10.33
CA VAL A 93 -1.94 16.00 9.33
C VAL A 93 -2.41 15.76 7.89
N LEU A 94 -3.24 14.72 7.67
CA LEU A 94 -3.79 14.35 6.36
C LEU A 94 -5.07 15.11 6.01
N LYS A 95 -5.53 16.02 6.88
CA LYS A 95 -6.75 16.81 6.68
C LYS A 95 -6.66 17.76 5.49
N TRP A 96 -7.83 18.13 4.96
CA TRP A 96 -7.94 19.30 4.10
C TRP A 96 -7.54 20.56 4.86
N GLY A 97 -6.86 21.50 4.20
CA GLY A 97 -6.43 22.76 4.84
C GLY A 97 -7.57 23.64 5.37
N SER A 98 -8.82 23.35 4.99
CA SER A 98 -10.03 24.02 5.48
C SER A 98 -10.65 23.40 6.74
N HIS A 99 -10.21 22.21 7.15
CA HIS A 99 -10.79 21.50 8.30
C HIS A 99 -9.92 21.69 9.54
N ASP A 100 -10.56 21.88 10.69
CA ASP A 100 -9.87 21.96 11.97
C ASP A 100 -9.28 20.61 12.39
N THR A 101 -10.00 19.51 12.12
CA THR A 101 -9.55 18.13 12.35
C THR A 101 -10.34 17.17 11.46
N ILE A 102 -9.77 16.00 11.15
CA ILE A 102 -10.49 14.86 10.53
C ILE A 102 -11.06 13.90 11.56
N LEU A 103 -10.67 14.03 12.84
CA LEU A 103 -11.09 13.14 13.90
C LEU A 103 -12.48 13.53 14.39
N ARG A 104 -13.36 12.54 14.49
CA ARG A 104 -14.67 12.68 15.13
C ARG A 104 -14.55 12.46 16.64
N PRO A 105 -15.50 12.97 17.44
CA PRO A 105 -15.56 12.67 18.87
C PRO A 105 -15.51 11.15 19.12
N PRO A 106 -14.81 10.68 20.17
CA PRO A 106 -14.78 9.26 20.53
C PRO A 106 -16.16 8.64 20.71
N ALA A 107 -16.30 7.37 20.34
CA ALA A 107 -17.48 6.57 20.66
C ALA A 107 -17.48 6.24 22.15
N SER A 108 -18.67 6.16 22.74
CA SER A 108 -18.80 5.61 24.09
C SER A 108 -18.78 4.08 24.05
N SER A 109 -18.31 3.42 25.12
CA SER A 109 -18.40 1.96 25.23
C SER A 109 -19.84 1.44 25.09
N ALA A 110 -20.83 2.23 25.54
CA ALA A 110 -22.24 1.90 25.41
C ALA A 110 -22.71 1.93 23.94
N ALA A 111 -22.27 2.92 23.16
CA ALA A 111 -22.58 3.02 21.73
C ALA A 111 -21.97 1.84 20.94
N ILE A 112 -20.75 1.44 21.28
CA ILE A 112 -20.10 0.26 20.69
C ILE A 112 -20.90 -1.02 21.02
N GLN A 113 -21.27 -1.22 22.29
CA GLN A 113 -22.06 -2.38 22.71
C GLN A 113 -23.45 -2.41 22.06
N GLU A 114 -24.09 -1.26 21.89
CA GLU A 114 -25.37 -1.15 21.19
C GLU A 114 -25.23 -1.53 19.72
N ALA A 115 -24.16 -1.08 19.05
CA ALA A 115 -23.87 -1.45 17.67
C ALA A 115 -23.56 -2.95 17.53
N GLU A 116 -22.75 -3.53 18.41
CA GLU A 116 -22.47 -4.98 18.44
C GLU A 116 -23.76 -5.78 18.59
N LYS A 117 -24.64 -5.39 19.53
CA LYS A 117 -25.96 -5.99 19.71
C LYS A 117 -26.84 -5.85 18.47
N ARG A 118 -26.83 -4.69 17.83
CA ARG A 118 -27.62 -4.40 16.62
C ARG A 118 -27.11 -5.20 15.41
N LEU A 119 -25.80 -5.38 15.29
CA LEU A 119 -25.15 -6.11 14.21
C LEU A 119 -25.11 -7.62 14.43
N GLY A 120 -25.32 -8.08 15.68
CA GLY A 120 -25.27 -9.49 16.06
C GLY A 120 -23.86 -10.09 16.06
N ILE A 121 -22.84 -9.25 16.26
CA ILE A 121 -21.41 -9.63 16.24
C ILE A 121 -20.64 -8.88 17.32
N GLU A 122 -19.47 -9.40 17.68
CA GLU A 122 -18.44 -8.64 18.40
C GLU A 122 -17.50 -7.98 17.39
N LEU A 123 -17.27 -6.68 17.53
CA LEU A 123 -16.33 -5.95 16.68
C LEU A 123 -14.88 -6.31 17.08
N PRO A 124 -13.93 -6.35 16.12
CA PRO A 124 -12.54 -6.61 16.44
C PRO A 124 -11.97 -5.62 17.45
N GLU A 125 -11.13 -6.11 18.36
CA GLU A 125 -10.63 -5.33 19.49
C GLU A 125 -9.84 -4.09 19.06
N ASP A 126 -9.03 -4.22 18.01
CA ASP A 126 -8.28 -3.10 17.43
C ASP A 126 -9.21 -2.03 16.82
N TYR A 127 -10.32 -2.44 16.19
CA TYR A 127 -11.32 -1.51 15.68
C TYR A 127 -12.09 -0.80 16.81
N LYS A 128 -12.42 -1.50 17.89
CA LYS A 128 -13.01 -0.85 19.09
C LYS A 128 -12.06 0.14 19.73
N GLN A 129 -10.76 -0.17 19.82
CA GLN A 129 -9.75 0.77 20.31
C GLN A 129 -9.71 2.04 19.45
N PHE A 130 -9.80 1.91 18.12
CA PHE A 130 -9.93 3.05 17.22
C PHE A 130 -11.19 3.88 17.53
N LEU A 131 -12.36 3.24 17.64
CA LEU A 131 -13.63 3.93 17.91
C LEU A 131 -13.63 4.69 19.24
N LEU A 132 -12.94 4.17 20.27
CA LEU A 132 -12.74 4.84 21.56
C LEU A 132 -11.82 6.07 21.49
N ILE A 133 -11.16 6.30 20.37
CA ILE A 133 -10.33 7.49 20.11
C ILE A 133 -11.03 8.41 19.12
N SER A 134 -11.67 7.86 18.10
CA SER A 134 -12.42 8.61 17.10
C SER A 134 -13.55 7.77 16.53
N ASN A 135 -14.80 8.25 16.65
CA ASN A 135 -15.97 7.55 16.14
C ASN A 135 -16.12 7.75 14.63
N GLY A 136 -15.23 7.12 13.86
CA GLY A 136 -15.05 7.40 12.45
C GLY A 136 -14.00 8.49 12.19
N ILE A 137 -13.68 8.71 10.92
CA ILE A 137 -12.70 9.72 10.48
C ILE A 137 -13.14 10.28 9.14
N GLU A 138 -12.87 11.55 8.87
CA GLU A 138 -13.13 12.13 7.55
C GLU A 138 -12.15 11.61 6.49
N PHE A 139 -12.52 11.76 5.22
CA PHE A 139 -11.67 11.44 4.07
C PHE A 139 -10.29 12.14 4.15
N MET A 140 -9.23 11.40 3.80
CA MET A 140 -7.83 11.83 3.89
C MET A 140 -7.25 12.14 2.50
N PRO A 141 -7.43 13.36 1.98
CA PRO A 141 -7.11 13.71 0.60
C PRO A 141 -5.64 13.58 0.23
N SER A 142 -4.73 13.89 1.15
CA SER A 142 -3.28 13.93 0.87
C SER A 142 -2.72 12.57 0.44
N ILE A 143 -3.44 11.48 0.77
CA ILE A 143 -3.04 10.11 0.45
C ILE A 143 -4.18 9.31 -0.18
N ASN A 144 -5.28 9.98 -0.56
CA ASN A 144 -6.50 9.39 -1.12
C ASN A 144 -7.14 8.27 -0.27
N ALA A 145 -6.96 8.30 1.05
CA ALA A 145 -7.48 7.22 1.90
C ALA A 145 -8.94 7.50 2.33
N PRO A 146 -9.79 6.46 2.39
CA PRO A 146 -11.20 6.58 2.72
C PRO A 146 -11.43 7.09 4.14
N GLY A 147 -12.55 7.79 4.34
CA GLY A 147 -13.09 8.05 5.66
C GLY A 147 -13.68 6.79 6.29
N PHE A 148 -13.98 6.85 7.58
CA PHE A 148 -14.62 5.78 8.34
C PHE A 148 -15.93 6.25 8.94
N LYS A 149 -16.93 5.37 8.83
CA LYS A 149 -18.26 5.59 9.38
C LYS A 149 -18.24 5.59 10.91
N PRO A 150 -19.11 6.37 11.54
CA PRO A 150 -19.35 6.28 12.97
C PRO A 150 -20.05 4.94 13.28
N VAL A 151 -19.85 4.44 14.49
CA VAL A 151 -20.31 3.11 14.91
C VAL A 151 -21.84 2.94 14.80
N GLU A 152 -22.58 4.04 14.92
CA GLU A 152 -24.04 4.09 14.81
C GLU A 152 -24.53 3.86 13.37
N GLU A 153 -23.72 4.18 12.36
CA GLU A 153 -24.05 4.06 10.94
C GLU A 153 -23.61 2.73 10.33
N LEU A 154 -22.81 1.94 11.06
CA LEU A 154 -22.36 0.63 10.59
C LEU A 154 -23.56 -0.28 10.33
N LYS A 155 -23.63 -0.89 9.16
CA LYS A 155 -24.69 -1.84 8.78
C LYS A 155 -24.14 -2.92 7.86
N TRP A 156 -24.72 -4.11 7.98
CA TRP A 156 -24.56 -5.14 6.97
C TRP A 156 -25.16 -4.66 5.65
N GLN A 157 -24.42 -4.91 4.57
CA GLN A 157 -24.87 -4.68 3.21
C GLN A 157 -24.67 -5.97 2.42
N ASP A 158 -25.64 -6.30 1.58
CA ASP A 158 -25.59 -7.49 0.75
C ASP A 158 -24.54 -7.29 -0.34
N ALA A 159 -23.70 -8.30 -0.57
CA ALA A 159 -22.62 -8.21 -1.55
C ALA A 159 -23.17 -8.03 -2.97
N GLU A 160 -24.31 -8.65 -3.29
CA GLU A 160 -24.99 -8.51 -4.58
C GLU A 160 -25.40 -7.06 -4.87
N GLU A 161 -25.93 -6.35 -3.87
CA GLU A 161 -26.33 -4.94 -4.02
C GLU A 161 -25.12 -4.02 -4.28
N LEU A 162 -23.95 -4.42 -3.79
CA LEU A 162 -22.69 -3.72 -4.02
C LEU A 162 -21.95 -4.20 -5.28
N GLY A 163 -22.45 -5.21 -5.99
CA GLY A 163 -21.77 -5.83 -7.14
C GLY A 163 -20.55 -6.68 -6.77
N LEU A 164 -20.54 -7.21 -5.55
CA LEU A 164 -19.42 -7.93 -4.92
C LEU A 164 -19.68 -9.44 -4.79
N ASP A 165 -20.85 -9.92 -5.22
CA ASP A 165 -21.27 -11.33 -5.23
C ASP A 165 -20.44 -12.21 -6.19
N GLY A 166 -19.68 -11.58 -7.10
CA GLY A 166 -18.72 -12.26 -7.97
C GLY A 166 -17.40 -12.63 -7.28
N PHE A 167 -17.09 -12.06 -6.12
CA PHE A 167 -15.82 -12.30 -5.42
C PHE A 167 -15.92 -13.52 -4.49
N HIS A 168 -14.93 -14.39 -4.58
CA HIS A 168 -14.77 -15.48 -3.62
C HIS A 168 -13.87 -15.07 -2.47
N VAL A 169 -14.12 -15.63 -1.30
CA VAL A 169 -13.38 -15.33 -0.07
C VAL A 169 -12.17 -16.26 0.04
N ASP A 170 -11.00 -15.77 -0.37
CA ASP A 170 -9.73 -16.54 -0.38
C ASP A 170 -8.78 -16.22 0.78
N LEU A 171 -9.11 -15.24 1.62
CA LEU A 171 -8.34 -14.83 2.80
C LEU A 171 -6.88 -14.43 2.47
N GLY A 172 -6.62 -14.01 1.23
CA GLY A 172 -5.27 -13.66 0.75
C GLY A 172 -4.40 -14.88 0.45
N CYS A 173 -4.98 -16.08 0.44
CA CYS A 173 -4.28 -17.28 0.03
C CYS A 173 -4.13 -17.32 -1.48
N LYS A 174 -2.93 -17.69 -1.96
CA LYS A 174 -2.78 -18.04 -3.37
C LYS A 174 -3.60 -19.28 -3.67
N THR A 175 -4.49 -19.20 -4.65
CA THR A 175 -5.35 -20.28 -5.12
C THR A 175 -5.16 -20.48 -6.62
N ASP A 176 -5.32 -21.70 -7.10
CA ASP A 176 -5.49 -21.93 -8.52
C ASP A 176 -6.97 -21.72 -8.93
N PRO A 177 -7.29 -21.60 -10.24
CA PRO A 177 -8.66 -21.34 -10.66
C PRO A 177 -9.69 -22.39 -10.21
N ALA A 178 -9.31 -23.66 -10.09
CA ALA A 178 -10.23 -24.71 -9.66
C ALA A 178 -10.44 -24.73 -8.14
N GLU A 179 -9.44 -24.34 -7.36
CA GLU A 179 -9.55 -24.05 -5.94
C GLU A 179 -10.43 -22.81 -5.70
N TYR A 180 -10.20 -21.72 -6.45
CA TYR A 180 -10.93 -20.46 -6.30
C TYR A 180 -12.45 -20.62 -6.50
N GLU A 181 -12.88 -21.37 -7.53
CA GLU A 181 -14.30 -21.64 -7.80
C GLU A 181 -15.00 -22.49 -6.72
N ARG A 182 -14.25 -23.11 -5.79
CA ARG A 182 -14.81 -23.89 -4.68
C ARG A 182 -14.93 -23.08 -3.39
N LEU A 183 -14.32 -21.91 -3.33
CA LEU A 183 -14.44 -21.02 -2.18
C LEU A 183 -15.86 -20.45 -2.10
N PRO A 184 -16.33 -20.05 -0.90
CA PRO A 184 -17.62 -19.39 -0.80
C PRO A 184 -17.55 -18.00 -1.44
N LYS A 185 -18.63 -17.64 -2.13
CA LYS A 185 -18.86 -16.27 -2.59
C LYS A 185 -19.14 -15.37 -1.41
N MET A 186 -18.83 -14.09 -1.57
CA MET A 186 -19.14 -13.09 -0.57
C MET A 186 -20.66 -12.93 -0.44
N GLY A 187 -21.20 -13.17 0.76
CA GLY A 187 -22.64 -13.04 1.03
C GLY A 187 -23.02 -11.62 1.42
N ARG A 188 -22.55 -11.17 2.58
CA ARG A 188 -22.74 -9.80 3.07
C ARG A 188 -21.50 -9.29 3.77
N VAL A 189 -21.42 -7.96 3.86
CA VAL A 189 -20.25 -7.24 4.36
C VAL A 189 -20.65 -6.10 5.27
N LEU A 190 -19.84 -5.87 6.30
CA LEU A 190 -19.98 -4.72 7.17
C LEU A 190 -19.07 -3.62 6.63
N VAL A 191 -19.65 -2.68 5.91
CA VAL A 191 -18.90 -1.56 5.32
C VAL A 191 -18.56 -0.56 6.42
N ILE A 192 -17.27 -0.41 6.71
CA ILE A 192 -16.76 0.49 7.75
C ILE A 192 -16.24 1.81 7.20
N SER A 193 -15.95 1.87 5.90
CA SER A 193 -15.58 3.12 5.23
C SER A 193 -16.78 3.92 4.76
N ASP A 194 -16.53 5.20 4.50
CA ASP A 194 -17.44 6.06 3.75
C ASP A 194 -17.49 5.66 2.26
N ASP A 195 -18.40 6.29 1.52
CA ASP A 195 -18.56 6.07 0.08
C ASP A 195 -17.44 6.78 -0.69
N SER A 196 -16.39 6.02 -1.03
CA SER A 196 -15.26 6.47 -1.85
C SER A 196 -14.78 5.37 -2.79
N GLU A 197 -13.85 5.73 -3.68
CA GLU A 197 -13.24 4.79 -4.63
C GLU A 197 -12.47 3.67 -3.95
N GLU A 198 -11.98 3.92 -2.74
CA GLU A 198 -11.36 2.96 -1.83
C GLU A 198 -12.34 2.63 -0.72
N GLN A 199 -12.44 1.37 -0.33
CA GLN A 199 -13.39 0.89 0.68
C GLN A 199 -12.75 -0.10 1.63
N LEU A 200 -13.17 -0.02 2.90
CA LEU A 200 -12.84 -0.99 3.94
C LEU A 200 -14.11 -1.63 4.49
N TRP A 201 -14.02 -2.94 4.69
CA TRP A 201 -15.18 -3.78 4.93
C TRP A 201 -14.76 -5.03 5.69
N TYR A 202 -15.63 -5.49 6.60
CA TYR A 202 -15.49 -6.80 7.21
C TYR A 202 -16.39 -7.81 6.51
N VAL A 203 -15.82 -8.96 6.19
CA VAL A 203 -16.57 -10.09 5.64
C VAL A 203 -17.27 -10.85 6.77
N GLU A 204 -18.51 -11.27 6.53
CA GLU A 204 -19.30 -12.06 7.47
C GLU A 204 -18.56 -13.31 7.98
N LEU A 205 -18.69 -13.56 9.28
CA LEU A 205 -18.00 -14.66 9.97
C LEU A 205 -18.31 -16.04 9.35
N ASP A 206 -19.57 -16.33 9.04
CA ASP A 206 -19.96 -17.63 8.48
C ASP A 206 -19.28 -17.89 7.12
N THR A 207 -19.17 -16.86 6.28
CA THR A 207 -18.46 -16.94 5.00
C THR A 207 -16.96 -17.17 5.21
N VAL A 208 -16.34 -16.47 6.19
CA VAL A 208 -14.93 -16.67 6.54
C VAL A 208 -14.69 -18.08 7.07
N VAL A 209 -15.56 -18.60 7.95
CA VAL A 209 -15.46 -19.96 8.50
C VAL A 209 -15.54 -21.00 7.39
N GLU A 210 -16.45 -20.81 6.43
CA GLU A 210 -16.55 -21.68 5.27
C GLU A 210 -15.30 -21.64 4.39
N ALA A 211 -14.76 -20.45 4.11
CA ALA A 211 -13.53 -20.29 3.34
C ALA A 211 -12.34 -20.98 4.03
N ILE A 212 -12.17 -20.79 5.34
CA ILE A 212 -11.16 -21.48 6.14
C ILE A 212 -11.29 -23.00 5.99
N ARG A 213 -12.52 -23.53 6.08
CA ARG A 213 -12.78 -24.98 5.93
C ARG A 213 -12.40 -25.50 4.55
N VAL A 214 -12.75 -24.77 3.48
CA VAL A 214 -12.39 -25.15 2.10
C VAL A 214 -10.87 -25.14 1.94
N LEU A 215 -10.21 -24.04 2.30
CA LEU A 215 -8.74 -23.90 2.18
C LEU A 215 -7.98 -24.96 2.99
N LYS A 216 -8.47 -25.33 4.18
CA LYS A 216 -7.90 -26.43 4.98
C LYS A 216 -8.06 -27.79 4.30
N THR A 217 -9.18 -28.01 3.61
CA THR A 217 -9.41 -29.23 2.81
C THR A 217 -8.42 -29.31 1.63
N GLU A 218 -8.01 -28.16 1.10
CA GLU A 218 -6.93 -28.01 0.10
C GLU A 218 -5.52 -28.04 0.69
N GLY A 219 -5.38 -28.36 1.98
CA GLY A 219 -4.10 -28.56 2.65
C GLY A 219 -3.41 -27.29 3.14
N ARG A 220 -4.11 -26.14 3.21
CA ARG A 220 -3.56 -24.94 3.87
C ARG A 220 -3.49 -25.16 5.38
N SER A 221 -2.39 -24.72 6.01
CA SER A 221 -2.19 -24.82 7.45
C SER A 221 -2.95 -23.72 8.21
N ASP A 222 -3.16 -23.92 9.51
CA ASP A 222 -3.75 -22.92 10.41
C ASP A 222 -3.00 -21.59 10.40
N ASP A 223 -1.67 -21.62 10.30
CA ASP A 223 -0.83 -20.41 10.21
C ASP A 223 -1.10 -19.57 8.96
N VAL A 224 -1.56 -20.19 7.88
CA VAL A 224 -1.83 -19.51 6.60
C VAL A 224 -3.24 -18.92 6.57
N VAL A 225 -4.24 -19.69 7.01
CA VAL A 225 -5.66 -19.27 6.97
C VAL A 225 -6.06 -18.43 8.19
N GLY A 226 -5.34 -18.58 9.30
CA GLY A 226 -5.61 -17.96 10.58
C GLY A 226 -6.83 -18.52 11.30
N GLU A 227 -7.13 -17.94 12.46
CA GLU A 227 -8.27 -18.33 13.30
C GLU A 227 -9.60 -17.75 12.78
N PRO A 228 -10.74 -18.43 12.96
CA PRO A 228 -12.05 -17.86 12.64
C PRO A 228 -12.27 -16.49 13.29
N GLY A 229 -12.70 -15.51 12.50
CA GLY A 229 -12.96 -14.15 12.97
C GLY A 229 -13.27 -13.23 11.81
N LEU A 230 -13.83 -12.04 12.09
CA LEU A 230 -14.07 -11.04 11.06
C LEU A 230 -12.74 -10.68 10.38
N ARG A 231 -12.77 -10.62 9.04
CA ARG A 231 -11.60 -10.31 8.22
C ARG A 231 -11.85 -9.00 7.50
N VAL A 232 -10.92 -8.08 7.68
CA VAL A 232 -10.99 -6.78 7.00
C VAL A 232 -10.38 -6.92 5.61
N VAL A 233 -11.08 -6.38 4.63
CA VAL A 233 -10.67 -6.31 3.24
C VAL A 233 -10.54 -4.84 2.88
N PHE A 234 -9.49 -4.53 2.12
CA PHE A 234 -9.37 -3.29 1.39
C PHE A 234 -9.71 -3.57 -0.08
N TRP A 235 -10.51 -2.70 -0.67
CA TRP A 235 -10.84 -2.75 -2.07
C TRP A 235 -10.81 -1.37 -2.69
N ALA A 236 -10.42 -1.30 -3.96
CA ALA A 236 -10.55 -0.09 -4.74
C ALA A 236 -11.14 -0.42 -6.10
N ASN A 237 -12.01 0.43 -6.63
CA ASN A 237 -12.74 0.21 -7.89
C ASN A 237 -11.80 -0.09 -9.09
N TYR A 238 -10.55 0.36 -9.02
CA TYR A 238 -9.53 0.21 -10.06
C TYR A 238 -8.56 -0.96 -9.83
N LEU A 239 -8.72 -1.71 -8.73
CA LEU A 239 -7.92 -2.90 -8.45
C LEU A 239 -8.67 -4.17 -8.89
N PRO A 240 -8.00 -5.11 -9.57
CA PRO A 240 -8.63 -6.35 -10.03
C PRO A 240 -8.89 -7.33 -8.87
N ASP A 241 -8.11 -7.21 -7.78
CA ASP A 241 -8.05 -8.17 -6.70
C ASP A 241 -8.40 -7.51 -5.36
N LEU A 242 -8.93 -8.31 -4.43
CA LEU A 242 -9.17 -7.92 -3.04
C LEU A 242 -7.84 -7.92 -2.27
N GLU A 243 -7.60 -6.88 -1.47
CA GLU A 243 -6.46 -6.86 -0.55
C GLU A 243 -6.92 -7.25 0.86
N TRP A 244 -6.52 -8.44 1.30
CA TRP A 244 -6.78 -8.90 2.66
C TRP A 244 -5.78 -8.30 3.62
N LEU A 245 -6.26 -7.53 4.59
CA LEU A 245 -5.39 -6.95 5.60
C LEU A 245 -5.27 -7.93 6.78
N LYS A 246 -4.08 -7.95 7.40
CA LYS A 246 -3.83 -8.77 8.59
C LYS A 246 -4.71 -8.35 9.77
N SER A 247 -4.95 -7.05 9.90
CA SER A 247 -5.77 -6.44 10.95
C SER A 247 -6.11 -5.00 10.59
N PHE A 248 -7.12 -4.43 11.25
CA PHE A 248 -7.43 -3.02 11.11
C PHE A 248 -6.28 -2.16 11.67
N ARG A 249 -5.64 -2.58 12.76
CA ARG A 249 -4.43 -1.94 13.28
C ARG A 249 -3.32 -1.83 12.23
N GLY A 250 -3.07 -2.91 11.48
CA GLY A 250 -2.05 -2.90 10.42
C GLY A 250 -2.35 -1.85 9.33
N TYR A 251 -3.63 -1.64 9.01
CA TYR A 251 -4.05 -0.58 8.11
C TYR A 251 -3.78 0.81 8.71
N MET A 252 -4.13 1.02 9.98
CA MET A 252 -3.88 2.28 10.69
C MET A 252 -2.39 2.62 10.81
N GLU A 253 -1.53 1.61 11.05
CA GLU A 253 -0.07 1.76 11.02
C GLU A 253 0.42 2.22 9.63
N GLY A 254 -0.16 1.66 8.56
CA GLY A 254 0.12 2.06 7.18
C GLY A 254 -0.26 3.53 6.92
N LEU A 255 -1.45 3.95 7.37
CA LEU A 255 -1.88 5.34 7.26
C LEU A 255 -0.98 6.30 8.06
N ALA A 256 -0.63 5.93 9.30
CA ALA A 256 0.24 6.74 10.15
C ALA A 256 1.65 6.90 9.55
N ARG A 257 2.14 5.89 8.84
CA ARG A 257 3.41 5.97 8.10
C ARG A 257 3.32 7.00 6.98
N LYS A 258 2.27 6.93 6.15
CA LYS A 258 2.04 7.90 5.08
C LYS A 258 1.87 9.32 5.64
N ALA A 259 1.19 9.49 6.77
CA ALA A 259 1.07 10.76 7.48
C ALA A 259 2.43 11.34 7.93
N GLY A 260 3.33 10.48 8.41
CA GLY A 260 4.71 10.87 8.75
C GLY A 260 5.52 11.34 7.54
N GLU A 261 5.30 10.75 6.36
CA GLU A 261 5.95 11.15 5.12
C GLU A 261 5.45 12.52 4.62
N VAL A 262 4.13 12.76 4.69
CA VAL A 262 3.52 14.05 4.33
C VAL A 262 4.03 15.16 5.26
N SER A 263 4.15 14.89 6.56
CA SER A 263 4.63 15.89 7.55
C SER A 263 6.10 16.29 7.39
N ALA A 264 6.89 15.49 6.65
CA ALA A 264 8.31 15.73 6.43
C ALA A 264 8.61 16.57 5.16
N THR A 265 7.59 16.86 4.35
CA THR A 265 7.68 17.61 3.09
C THR A 265 7.33 19.07 3.30
#